data_AF-X1CSG5-F1
#
_entry.id   AF-X1CSG5-F1
#
_cell.length_a   1.000
_cell.length_b   1.000
_cell.length_c   1.000
_cell.angle_alpha   90.00
_cell.angle_beta   90.00
_cell.angle_gamma   90.00
#
_symmetry.space_group_name_H-M   'P 1'
#
loop_
_entity.id
_entity.type
_entity.pdbx_description
1 polymer ?
#
loop_
_entity_poly.entity_id
_entity_poly.type
_entity_poly.pdbx_seq_one_letter_code
_entity_poly.pdbx_strand_id
1 'polypeptide(L)'
;VAVYLLYLVPLLLEKGDYSLAKKSILECLTRFKRIKRYDALGWAYYKLVQVFLSQDDISQAKKYLDLIGSQNIEFGNEANWIDYKHLAEENVYSQIPEKDMLSLWIPLFVHSLINFGLFSIQI
;
A
#
# COMPACT_ATOMS: atom_id res chain seq x y z
N VAL A 1 -10.57 -18.04 8.55
CA VAL A 1 -9.53 -17.94 9.61
C VAL A 1 -8.47 -16.89 9.27
N ALA A 2 -7.65 -17.02 8.20
CA ALA A 2 -6.57 -16.02 7.97
C ALA A 2 -7.07 -14.59 7.72
N VAL A 3 -8.13 -14.39 6.93
CA VAL A 3 -8.70 -13.05 6.66
C VAL A 3 -9.10 -12.32 7.95
N TYR A 4 -9.55 -13.06 8.96
CA TYR A 4 -9.94 -12.50 10.26
C TYR A 4 -8.78 -11.81 10.96
N LEU A 5 -7.56 -12.32 10.80
CA LEU A 5 -6.36 -11.72 11.37
C LEU A 5 -6.09 -10.31 10.80
N LEU A 6 -6.44 -10.05 9.54
CA LEU A 6 -6.32 -8.70 8.95
C LEU A 6 -7.33 -7.71 9.51
N TYR A 7 -8.52 -8.17 9.91
CA TYR A 7 -9.52 -7.33 10.57
C TYR A 7 -9.13 -6.95 12.00
N LEU A 8 -8.27 -7.73 12.66
CA LEU A 8 -7.75 -7.41 13.99
C LEU A 8 -6.62 -6.38 13.97
N VAL A 9 -5.98 -6.17 12.80
CA VAL A 9 -4.82 -5.26 12.69
C VAL A 9 -5.10 -3.86 13.24
N PRO A 10 -6.21 -3.15 12.91
CA PRO A 10 -6.47 -1.82 13.46
C PRO A 10 -6.50 -1.82 15.00
N LEU A 11 -7.15 -2.81 15.62
CA LEU A 11 -7.20 -2.93 17.07
C LEU A 11 -5.81 -3.19 17.69
N LEU A 12 -4.96 -3.96 17.01
CA LEU A 12 -3.58 -4.18 17.44
C LEU A 12 -2.74 -2.90 17.34
N LEU A 13 -2.95 -2.11 16.28
CA LEU A 13 -2.29 -0.81 16.09
C LEU A 13 -2.70 0.19 17.17
N GLU A 14 -3.99 0.28 17.50
CA GLU A 14 -4.50 1.12 18.58
C GLU A 14 -3.89 0.77 19.94
N LYS A 15 -3.58 -0.51 20.16
CA LYS A 15 -2.91 -1.00 21.37
C LYS A 15 -1.38 -0.87 21.34
N GLY A 16 -0.82 -0.40 20.23
CA GLY A 16 0.63 -0.34 20.01
C GLY A 16 1.30 -1.71 19.84
N ASP A 17 0.54 -2.79 19.64
CA ASP A 17 1.08 -4.14 19.45
C ASP A 17 1.46 -4.38 17.98
N TYR A 18 2.45 -3.61 17.51
CA TYR A 18 2.94 -3.67 16.15
C TYR A 18 3.57 -5.02 15.80
N SER A 19 4.17 -5.71 16.78
CA SER A 19 4.81 -7.01 16.59
C SER A 19 3.77 -8.07 16.24
N LEU A 20 2.69 -8.14 17.03
CA LEU A 20 1.61 -9.07 16.76
C LEU A 20 0.85 -8.71 15.47
N ALA A 21 0.70 -7.42 15.17
CA ALA A 21 0.12 -6.97 13.90
C ALA A 21 0.94 -7.47 12.70
N LYS A 22 2.26 -7.25 12.70
CA LYS A 22 3.15 -7.74 11.61
C LYS A 22 3.08 -9.25 11.48
N LYS A 23 3.17 -9.98 12.59
CA LYS A 23 3.11 -11.45 12.58
C LYS A 23 1.81 -11.96 11.95
N SER A 24 0.68 -11.37 12.35
CA SER A 24 -0.65 -11.70 11.84
C SER A 24 -0.76 -11.47 10.34
N ILE A 25 -0.21 -10.36 9.84
CA ILE A 25 -0.23 -10.02 8.42
C ILE A 25 0.70 -10.95 7.61
N LEU A 26 1.90 -11.26 8.10
CA LEU A 26 2.83 -12.18 7.44
C LEU A 26 2.26 -13.61 7.32
N GLU A 27 1.52 -14.06 8.34
CA GLU A 27 0.80 -15.33 8.29
C GLU A 27 -0.28 -15.32 7.18
N CYS A 28 -1.03 -14.22 7.07
CA CYS A 28 -2.02 -14.04 6.01
C CYS A 28 -1.37 -14.07 4.63
N LEU A 29 -0.28 -13.32 4.43
CA LEU A 29 0.46 -13.28 3.16
C LEU A 29 0.91 -14.68 2.74
N THR A 30 1.54 -15.41 3.65
CA THR A 30 1.98 -16.80 3.40
C THR A 30 0.82 -17.68 2.95
N ARG A 31 -0.31 -17.60 3.66
CA ARG A 31 -1.47 -18.43 3.34
C ARG A 31 -2.12 -18.03 2.02
N PHE A 32 -2.28 -16.74 1.75
CA PHE A 32 -2.87 -16.21 0.52
C PHE A 32 -2.04 -16.57 -0.70
N LYS A 33 -0.70 -16.47 -0.62
CA LYS A 33 0.21 -16.94 -1.68
C LYS A 33 0.03 -18.43 -1.93
N ARG A 34 -0.03 -19.25 -0.88
CA ARG A 34 -0.20 -20.71 -1.00
C ARG A 34 -1.51 -21.10 -1.68
N ILE A 35 -2.61 -20.41 -1.38
CA ILE A 35 -3.94 -20.69 -1.97
C ILE A 35 -4.23 -19.85 -3.22
N LYS A 36 -3.24 -19.09 -3.73
CA LYS A 36 -3.35 -18.21 -4.90
C LYS A 36 -4.51 -17.20 -4.81
N ARG A 37 -4.81 -16.70 -3.61
CA ARG A 37 -5.78 -15.62 -3.38
C ARG A 37 -5.09 -14.26 -3.53
N TYR A 38 -4.85 -13.87 -4.78
CA TYR A 38 -4.14 -12.64 -5.12
C TYR A 38 -4.96 -11.38 -4.78
N ASP A 39 -6.29 -11.46 -4.80
CA ASP A 39 -7.21 -10.42 -4.34
C ASP A 39 -6.91 -9.95 -2.91
N ALA A 40 -6.63 -10.90 -2.01
CA ALA A 40 -6.41 -10.62 -0.60
C ALA A 40 -4.95 -10.26 -0.26
N LEU A 41 -4.02 -10.42 -1.21
CA LEU A 41 -2.62 -10.01 -1.02
C LEU A 41 -2.49 -8.48 -0.99
N GLY A 42 -3.16 -7.77 -1.89
CA GLY A 42 -3.17 -6.30 -1.89
C GLY A 42 -3.62 -5.75 -0.55
N TRP A 43 -4.68 -6.33 0.04
CA TRP A 43 -5.15 -5.93 1.35
C TRP A 43 -4.13 -6.18 2.46
N ALA A 44 -3.48 -7.35 2.45
CA ALA A 44 -2.46 -7.68 3.44
C ALA A 44 -1.23 -6.76 3.34
N TYR A 45 -0.79 -6.42 2.13
CA TYR A 45 0.29 -5.45 1.93
C TYR A 45 -0.12 -4.04 2.38
N TYR A 46 -1.34 -3.60 2.09
CA TYR A 46 -1.89 -2.36 2.62
C TYR A 46 -1.87 -2.34 4.16
N LYS A 47 -2.20 -3.45 4.82
CA LYS A 47 -2.09 -3.56 6.28
C LYS A 47 -0.64 -3.43 6.77
N LEU A 48 0.37 -3.88 6.03
CA LEU A 48 1.78 -3.61 6.38
C LEU A 48 2.10 -2.12 6.27
N VAL A 49 1.64 -1.44 5.22
CA VAL A 49 1.79 0.02 5.08
C VAL A 49 1.22 0.73 6.32
N GLN A 50 0.00 0.39 6.74
CA GLN A 50 -0.60 0.95 7.96
C GLN A 50 0.26 0.71 9.21
N VAL A 51 0.82 -0.49 9.38
CA VAL A 51 1.70 -0.77 10.52
C VAL A 51 2.93 0.13 10.52
N PHE A 52 3.61 0.27 9.38
CA PHE A 52 4.81 1.10 9.31
C PHE A 52 4.50 2.58 9.53
N LEU A 53 3.36 3.07 9.01
CA LEU A 53 2.91 4.44 9.29
C LEU A 53 2.59 4.64 10.77
N SER A 54 1.95 3.67 11.44
CA SER A 54 1.72 3.75 12.89
C SER A 54 2.99 3.65 13.75
N GLN A 55 4.13 3.32 13.14
CA GLN A 55 5.47 3.33 13.76
C GLN A 55 6.31 4.53 13.31
N ASP A 56 5.72 5.50 12.59
CA ASP A 56 6.41 6.63 11.95
C ASP A 56 7.53 6.22 10.97
N ASP A 57 7.51 4.97 10.49
CA ASP A 57 8.48 4.45 9.51
C ASP A 57 7.98 4.66 8.07
N ILE A 58 7.99 5.92 7.65
CA ILE A 58 7.55 6.34 6.30
C ILE A 58 8.39 5.65 5.21
N SER A 59 9.67 5.38 5.47
CA SER A 59 10.57 4.74 4.50
C SER A 59 10.10 3.31 4.17
N GLN A 60 9.80 2.51 5.18
CA GLN A 60 9.24 1.18 4.96
C GLN A 60 7.83 1.23 4.40
N ALA A 61 6.99 2.18 4.85
CA ALA A 61 5.65 2.35 4.31
C ALA A 61 5.66 2.58 2.78
N LYS A 62 6.56 3.46 2.30
CA LYS A 62 6.77 3.69 0.86
C LYS A 62 7.25 2.44 0.12
N LYS A 63 8.21 1.71 0.69
CA LYS A 63 8.71 0.46 0.09
C LYS A 63 7.60 -0.57 -0.12
N TYR A 64 6.68 -0.69 0.83
CA TYR A 64 5.54 -1.61 0.69
C TYR A 64 4.45 -1.08 -0.24
N LEU A 65 4.27 0.23 -0.34
CA LEU A 65 3.42 0.84 -1.35
C LEU A 65 3.93 0.54 -2.77
N ASP A 66 5.24 0.67 -3.02
CA ASP A 66 5.85 0.33 -4.31
C ASP A 66 5.70 -1.17 -4.63
N LEU A 67 5.76 -2.01 -3.58
CA LEU A 67 5.53 -3.44 -3.72
C LEU A 67 4.08 -3.76 -4.14
N ILE A 68 3.07 -3.05 -3.61
CA ILE A 68 1.67 -3.18 -4.05
C ILE A 68 1.56 -2.84 -5.55
N GLY A 69 2.21 -1.75 -5.99
CA GLY A 69 2.21 -1.32 -7.39
C GLY A 69 2.86 -2.34 -8.34
N SER A 70 4.02 -2.88 -7.97
CA SER A 70 4.76 -3.85 -8.81
C SER A 70 4.06 -5.21 -8.89
N GLN A 71 3.48 -5.70 -7.79
CA GLN A 71 2.78 -6.98 -7.76
C GLN A 71 1.43 -6.92 -8.49
N ASN A 72 0.81 -5.74 -8.61
CA ASN A 72 -0.39 -5.54 -9.43
C ASN A 72 -0.16 -5.95 -10.89
N ILE A 73 0.99 -5.55 -11.44
CA ILE A 73 1.41 -5.87 -12.81
C ILE A 73 1.63 -7.38 -13.00
N GLU A 74 2.07 -8.08 -11.95
CA GLU A 74 2.40 -9.52 -12.00
C GLU A 74 1.17 -10.44 -11.99
N PHE A 75 0.10 -10.09 -11.25
CA PHE A 75 -1.03 -11.00 -11.01
C PHE A 75 -2.32 -10.68 -11.76
N GLY A 76 -2.38 -9.57 -12.50
CA GLY A 76 -3.45 -9.28 -13.46
C GLY A 76 -4.87 -9.14 -12.87
N ASN A 77 -5.01 -8.97 -11.55
CA ASN A 77 -6.29 -8.79 -10.87
C ASN A 77 -6.51 -7.33 -10.47
N GLU A 78 -6.51 -6.46 -11.48
CA GLU A 78 -6.11 -5.06 -11.41
C GLU A 78 -6.94 -4.19 -10.43
N ALA A 79 -8.26 -4.43 -10.35
CA ALA A 79 -9.18 -3.57 -9.63
C ALA A 79 -8.88 -3.49 -8.11
N ASN A 80 -8.75 -4.64 -7.44
CA ASN A 80 -8.54 -4.66 -5.98
C ASN A 80 -7.17 -4.09 -5.59
N TRP A 81 -6.16 -4.28 -6.42
CA TRP A 81 -4.81 -3.78 -6.13
C TRP A 81 -4.70 -2.27 -6.35
N ILE A 82 -5.44 -1.71 -7.33
CA ILE A 82 -5.55 -0.26 -7.52
C ILE A 82 -6.18 0.38 -6.28
N ASP A 83 -7.28 -0.18 -5.76
CA ASP A 83 -7.95 0.35 -4.57
C ASP A 83 -7.00 0.38 -3.36
N TYR A 84 -6.30 -0.72 -3.09
CA TYR A 84 -5.34 -0.79 -1.98
C TYR A 84 -4.11 0.08 -2.18
N LYS A 85 -3.67 0.28 -3.43
CA LYS A 85 -2.59 1.20 -3.77
C LYS A 85 -3.01 2.64 -3.48
N HIS A 86 -4.19 3.05 -3.94
CA HIS A 86 -4.69 4.40 -3.73
C HIS A 86 -4.89 4.71 -2.23
N LEU A 87 -5.42 3.76 -1.47
CA LEU A 87 -5.54 3.90 -0.01
C LEU A 87 -4.18 3.96 0.69
N ALA A 88 -3.19 3.18 0.21
CA ALA A 88 -1.82 3.25 0.73
C ALA A 88 -1.16 4.59 0.42
N GLU A 89 -1.33 5.11 -0.80
CA GLU A 89 -0.84 6.42 -1.22
C GLU A 89 -1.42 7.51 -0.34
N GLU A 90 -2.75 7.58 -0.22
CA GLU A 90 -3.43 8.57 0.63
C GLU A 90 -2.88 8.56 2.06
N ASN A 91 -2.77 7.38 2.67
CA ASN A 91 -2.25 7.25 4.03
C ASN A 91 -0.78 7.67 4.14
N VAL A 92 0.08 7.28 3.19
CA VAL A 92 1.51 7.64 3.22
C VAL A 92 1.68 9.15 3.01
N TYR A 93 0.99 9.74 2.03
CA TYR A 93 1.13 11.15 1.71
C TYR A 93 0.50 12.06 2.77
N SER A 94 -0.57 11.63 3.45
CA SER A 94 -1.17 12.39 4.57
C SER A 94 -0.22 12.56 5.76
N GLN A 95 0.78 11.69 5.90
CA GLN A 95 1.77 11.71 6.97
C GLN A 95 3.02 12.54 6.61
N ILE A 96 3.13 13.04 5.37
CA ILE A 96 4.25 13.87 4.93
C ILE A 96 3.93 15.34 5.25
N PRO A 97 4.82 16.07 5.94
CA PRO A 97 4.64 17.49 6.20
C PRO A 97 4.39 18.26 4.90
N GLU A 98 3.45 19.21 4.92
CA GLU A 98 3.04 20.00 3.73
C GLU A 98 4.23 20.66 3.01
N LYS A 99 5.25 21.09 3.76
CA LYS A 99 6.50 21.66 3.24
C LYS A 99 7.30 20.69 2.33
N ASP A 100 7.17 19.39 2.56
CA ASP A 100 7.89 18.34 1.84
C ASP A 100 7.03 17.76 0.68
N MET A 101 5.72 18.04 0.67
CA MET A 101 4.79 17.61 -0.38
C MET A 101 5.13 18.23 -1.75
N LEU A 102 5.62 19.48 -1.79
CA LEU A 102 5.94 20.16 -3.07
C LEU A 102 6.98 19.42 -3.92
N SER A 103 7.87 18.63 -3.29
CA SER A 103 8.83 17.77 -3.99
C SER A 103 8.20 16.55 -4.67
N LEU A 104 6.97 16.18 -4.27
CA LEU A 104 6.21 15.01 -4.74
C LEU A 104 5.06 15.35 -5.70
N TRP A 105 4.68 16.64 -5.80
CA TRP A 105 3.66 17.10 -6.74
C TRP A 105 4.13 17.05 -8.21
N ILE A 106 5.43 17.13 -8.47
CA ILE A 106 5.98 17.09 -9.84
C ILE A 106 5.70 15.71 -10.49
N PRO A 107 5.95 14.56 -9.84
CA PRO A 107 5.58 13.25 -10.40
C PRO A 107 4.07 13.04 -10.64
N LEU A 108 3.21 13.38 -9.68
CA LEU A 108 1.77 13.09 -9.75
C LEU A 108 1.05 13.97 -10.79
N PHE A 109 1.43 15.24 -10.91
CA PHE A 109 0.90 16.14 -11.92
C PHE A 109 1.36 15.72 -13.33
N VAL A 110 2.62 15.30 -13.49
CA VAL A 110 3.16 14.81 -14.77
C VAL A 110 2.49 13.49 -15.19
N HIS A 111 2.29 12.54 -14.26
CA HIS A 111 1.61 11.28 -14.57
C HIS A 111 0.13 11.47 -14.95
N SER A 112 -0.56 12.39 -14.26
CA SER A 112 -1.93 12.79 -14.60
C SER A 112 -2.00 13.43 -15.99
N LEU A 113 -1.11 14.38 -16.30
CA LEU A 113 -1.11 15.06 -17.60
C LEU A 113 -0.77 14.14 -18.79
N ILE A 114 0.09 13.13 -18.58
CA ILE A 114 0.36 12.10 -19.59
C ILE A 114 -0.88 11.23 -19.83
N ASN A 115 -1.57 10.78 -18.78
CA ASN A 115 -2.77 9.95 -18.90
C ASN A 115 -4.00 10.71 -19.45
N PHE A 116 -4.07 12.02 -19.26
CA PHE A 116 -5.10 12.88 -19.86
C PHE A 116 -4.74 13.36 -21.29
N GLY A 117 -3.63 12.89 -21.87
CA GLY A 117 -3.26 13.19 -23.26
C GLY A 117 -2.86 14.65 -23.51
N LEU A 118 -2.52 15.41 -22.46
CA LEU A 118 -2.16 16.83 -22.56
C LEU A 118 -0.70 17.07 -22.99
N PHE A 119 0.11 16.01 -23.06
CA PHE A 119 1.43 16.04 -23.68
C PHE A 119 1.65 14.79 -24.53
N SER A 120 1.63 14.96 -25.86
CA SER A 120 2.25 14.00 -26.77
C SER A 120 3.76 14.24 -26.75
N ILE A 121 4.53 13.38 -26.08
CA ILE A 121 5.98 13.35 -26.27
C ILE A 121 6.21 12.73 -27.66
N GLN A 122 6.50 13.56 -28.65
CA GLN A 122 7.21 13.11 -29.85
C GLN A 122 8.67 12.87 -29.44
N ILE A 123 9.08 11.60 -29.39
CA ILE A 123 10.50 11.22 -29.48
C ILE A 123 10.83 11.10 -30.96
#